data_AF-A0A370NMU2-F1
#
_entry.id   AF-A0A370NMU2-F1
#
_cell.length_a   1.000
_cell.length_b   1.000
_cell.length_c   1.000
_cell.angle_alpha   90.00
_cell.angle_beta   90.00
_cell.angle_gamma   90.00
#
_symmetry.space_group_name_H-M   'P 1'
#
loop_
_entity.id
_entity.type
_entity.pdbx_description
1 polymer ?
#
loop_
_entity_poly.entity_id
_entity_poly.type
_entity_poly.pdbx_seq_one_letter_code
_entity_poly.pdbx_strand_id
1 'polypeptide(L)'
;MLANYSERAVVFGDSDLHLPSDLAGNTGRIRVVHFWDPDCTCNKETDAHLNYLIQMYRNANVDFYSVQKPRTHGQLAAFLRGKLKPLAKIEGMQRLPATPSMAIWAANGKLAYAGPYSAGLVCSSTNSFVEPILDKLIAGQEVKPMGMMAVGCYCPWNTEAGSARSEP
;
A
#
# COMPACT_ATOMS: atom_id res chain seq x y z
N MET A 1 22.26 -19.05 -0.85
CA MET A 1 22.27 -17.72 -1.50
C MET A 1 21.42 -16.79 -0.65
N LEU A 2 22.04 -15.79 -0.02
CA LEU A 2 21.31 -14.74 0.69
C LEU A 2 20.68 -13.86 -0.38
N ALA A 3 19.35 -13.80 -0.44
CA ALA A 3 18.70 -12.75 -1.21
C ALA A 3 19.20 -11.42 -0.65
N ASN A 4 19.81 -10.57 -1.48
CA ASN A 4 20.25 -9.24 -1.11
C ASN A 4 19.02 -8.40 -0.73
N TYR A 5 18.59 -8.50 0.53
CA TYR A 5 17.65 -7.58 1.15
C TYR A 5 18.35 -6.22 1.24
N SER A 6 18.13 -5.38 0.24
CA SER A 6 18.58 -4.00 0.28
C SER A 6 17.48 -3.16 0.90
N GLU A 7 17.55 -3.00 2.24
CA GLU A 7 16.78 -1.98 2.94
C GLU A 7 17.02 -0.62 2.30
N ARG A 8 15.96 0.17 2.14
CA ARG A 8 16.07 1.54 1.65
C ARG A 8 15.19 2.47 2.46
N ALA A 9 15.69 3.67 2.71
CA ALA A 9 14.86 4.77 3.18
C ALA A 9 14.03 5.30 2.00
N VAL A 10 12.71 5.39 2.19
CA VAL A 10 11.77 5.92 1.20
C VAL A 10 10.89 6.97 1.86
N VAL A 11 10.70 8.09 1.17
CA VAL A 11 9.76 9.14 1.56
C VAL A 11 8.43 8.89 0.87
N PHE A 12 7.42 8.55 1.65
CA PHE A 12 6.03 8.49 1.23
C PHE A 12 5.41 9.85 1.53
N GLY A 13 5.40 10.74 0.55
CA GLY A 13 4.80 12.06 0.67
C GLY A 13 3.28 12.03 0.59
N ASP A 14 2.67 13.22 0.56
CA ASP A 14 1.23 13.39 0.32
C ASP A 14 0.88 12.85 -1.07
N SER A 15 0.47 11.61 -1.08
CA SER A 15 0.06 10.92 -2.29
C SER A 15 -1.35 11.38 -2.58
N ASP A 16 -1.49 12.35 -3.47
CA ASP A 16 -2.78 12.80 -3.99
C ASP A 16 -3.39 11.68 -4.85
N LEU A 17 -3.99 10.69 -4.18
CA LEU A 17 -4.55 9.48 -4.78
C LEU A 17 -6.08 9.56 -4.80
N HIS A 18 -6.66 9.41 -5.99
CA HIS A 18 -8.11 9.45 -6.17
C HIS A 18 -8.63 8.11 -6.66
N LEU A 19 -9.60 7.58 -5.92
CA LEU A 19 -10.31 6.36 -6.31
C LEU A 19 -11.06 6.57 -7.63
N PRO A 20 -11.22 5.52 -8.45
CA PRO A 20 -12.16 5.50 -9.56
C PRO A 20 -13.56 5.97 -9.15
N SER A 21 -14.31 6.57 -10.08
CA SER A 21 -15.60 7.23 -9.78
C SER A 21 -16.65 6.31 -9.16
N ASP A 22 -16.62 5.01 -9.48
CA ASP A 22 -17.49 3.97 -8.91
C ASP A 22 -17.16 3.63 -7.45
N LEU A 23 -15.96 3.98 -6.98
CA LEU A 23 -15.48 3.78 -5.61
C LEU A 23 -15.29 5.11 -4.86
N ALA A 24 -15.43 6.24 -5.54
CA ALA A 24 -15.27 7.57 -4.97
C ALA A 24 -16.47 7.96 -4.07
N GLY A 25 -16.25 8.93 -3.18
CA GLY A 25 -17.30 9.47 -2.32
C GLY A 25 -17.72 8.54 -1.17
N ASN A 26 -18.91 8.79 -0.62
CA ASN A 26 -19.39 8.08 0.56
C ASN A 26 -20.08 6.75 0.19
N THR A 27 -19.39 5.64 0.43
CA THR A 27 -19.92 4.29 0.18
C THR A 27 -20.31 3.57 1.46
N GLY A 28 -20.06 4.17 2.63
CA GLY A 28 -20.18 3.50 3.93
C GLY A 28 -19.10 2.42 4.19
N ARG A 29 -18.15 2.23 3.26
CA ARG A 29 -17.09 1.20 3.37
C ARG A 29 -15.71 1.85 3.30
N ILE A 30 -14.78 1.39 4.13
CA ILE A 30 -13.36 1.73 4.06
C ILE A 30 -12.76 0.99 2.87
N ARG A 31 -11.92 1.64 2.07
CA ARG A 31 -11.28 1.03 0.89
C ARG A 31 -9.78 0.95 1.15
N VAL A 32 -9.26 -0.26 1.16
CA VAL A 32 -7.84 -0.54 1.29
C VAL A 32 -7.33 -0.96 -0.08
N VAL A 33 -6.34 -0.24 -0.60
CA VAL A 33 -5.71 -0.56 -1.89
C VAL A 33 -4.26 -0.95 -1.66
N HIS A 34 -3.92 -2.16 -2.08
CA HIS A 34 -2.55 -2.68 -2.12
C HIS A 34 -1.91 -2.41 -3.48
N PHE A 35 -0.78 -1.69 -3.50
CA PHE A 35 0.03 -1.48 -4.69
C PHE A 35 1.23 -2.43 -4.68
N TRP A 36 1.45 -3.16 -5.77
CA TRP A 36 2.47 -4.19 -5.84
C TRP A 36 3.10 -4.32 -7.23
N ASP A 37 4.35 -4.76 -7.25
CA ASP A 37 5.10 -5.09 -8.46
C ASP A 37 5.38 -6.60 -8.43
N PRO A 38 4.91 -7.40 -9.40
CA PRO A 38 5.09 -8.85 -9.39
C PRO A 38 6.55 -9.29 -9.37
N ASP A 39 7.47 -8.46 -9.88
CA ASP A 39 8.91 -8.76 -9.92
C ASP A 39 9.63 -8.33 -8.62
N CYS A 40 8.90 -7.73 -7.67
CA CYS A 40 9.47 -7.27 -6.41
C CYS A 40 9.60 -8.40 -5.39
N THR A 41 10.84 -8.68 -5.00
CA THR A 41 11.16 -9.70 -3.97
C THR A 41 10.61 -9.37 -2.59
N CYS A 42 10.32 -8.10 -2.31
CA CYS A 42 9.76 -7.64 -1.04
C CYS A 42 8.29 -8.06 -0.81
N ASN A 43 7.58 -8.56 -1.84
CA ASN A 43 6.17 -8.92 -1.71
C ASN A 43 5.91 -10.00 -0.66
N LYS A 44 6.85 -10.94 -0.46
CA LYS A 44 6.65 -12.12 0.40
C LYS A 44 6.17 -11.76 1.81
N GLU A 45 6.85 -10.81 2.46
CA GLU A 45 6.53 -10.41 3.83
C GLU A 45 5.25 -9.58 3.88
N THR A 46 5.03 -8.71 2.88
CA THR A 46 3.84 -7.87 2.80
C THR A 46 2.58 -8.66 2.47
N ASP A 47 2.66 -9.70 1.64
CA ASP A 47 1.53 -10.56 1.31
C ASP A 47 1.00 -11.30 2.56
N ALA A 48 1.90 -11.77 3.42
CA ALA A 48 1.54 -12.41 4.69
C ALA A 48 0.78 -11.44 5.61
N HIS A 49 1.28 -10.19 5.74
CA HIS A 49 0.64 -9.15 6.54
C HIS A 49 -0.70 -8.69 5.93
N LEU A 50 -0.78 -8.56 4.62
CA LEU A 50 -2.04 -8.27 3.92
C LEU A 50 -3.09 -9.36 4.16
N ASN A 51 -2.69 -10.64 4.12
CA ASN A 51 -3.60 -11.73 4.44
C ASN A 51 -4.08 -11.65 5.90
N TYR A 52 -3.22 -11.30 6.84
CA TYR A 52 -3.60 -11.05 8.23
C TYR A 52 -4.65 -9.94 8.34
N LEU A 53 -4.42 -8.78 7.69
CA LEU A 53 -5.38 -7.67 7.67
C LEU A 53 -6.75 -8.09 7.13
N ILE A 54 -6.78 -8.81 6.01
CA ILE A 54 -8.03 -9.32 5.43
C ILE A 54 -8.77 -10.23 6.41
N GLN A 55 -8.06 -11.10 7.13
CA GLN A 55 -8.69 -11.99 8.11
C GLN A 55 -9.17 -11.25 9.37
N MET A 56 -8.38 -10.30 9.85
CA MET A 56 -8.67 -9.50 11.04
C MET A 56 -9.92 -8.64 10.84
N TYR A 57 -10.02 -7.96 9.70
CA TYR A 57 -11.09 -7.01 9.41
C TYR A 57 -12.26 -7.59 8.59
N ARG A 58 -12.36 -8.92 8.45
CA ARG A 58 -13.39 -9.58 7.62
C ARG A 58 -14.84 -9.26 8.00
N ASN A 59 -15.09 -8.91 9.26
CA ASN A 59 -16.41 -8.58 9.80
C ASN A 59 -16.65 -7.06 9.87
N ALA A 60 -15.67 -6.24 9.45
CA ALA A 60 -15.80 -4.80 9.37
C ALA A 60 -16.25 -4.37 7.96
N ASN A 61 -16.70 -3.12 7.83
CA ASN A 61 -17.03 -2.53 6.52
C ASN A 61 -15.76 -2.09 5.79
N VAL A 62 -14.86 -3.03 5.51
CA VAL A 62 -13.59 -2.81 4.80
C VAL A 62 -13.58 -3.65 3.52
N ASP A 63 -13.27 -3.01 2.40
CA ASP A 63 -13.06 -3.67 1.11
C ASP A 63 -11.59 -3.59 0.70
N PHE A 64 -11.05 -4.71 0.25
CA PHE A 64 -9.66 -4.83 -0.19
C PHE A 64 -9.56 -4.87 -1.71
N TYR A 65 -8.66 -4.05 -2.25
CA TYR A 65 -8.38 -3.91 -3.67
C TYR A 65 -6.89 -4.04 -3.93
N SER A 66 -6.52 -4.40 -5.15
CA SER A 66 -5.12 -4.42 -5.58
C SER A 66 -4.91 -3.66 -6.88
N VAL A 67 -3.78 -2.96 -6.98
CA VAL A 67 -3.28 -2.34 -8.20
C VAL A 67 -1.91 -2.94 -8.47
N GLN A 68 -1.80 -3.67 -9.58
CA GLN A 68 -0.52 -4.16 -10.06
C GLN A 68 0.22 -3.03 -10.79
N LYS A 69 1.54 -2.94 -10.62
CA LYS A 69 2.39 -1.97 -11.30
C LYS A 69 2.15 -2.01 -12.82
N PRO A 70 1.88 -0.86 -13.47
CA PRO A 70 1.65 -0.82 -14.92
C PRO A 70 2.80 -1.45 -15.72
N ARG A 71 2.45 -2.10 -16.84
CA ARG A 71 3.41 -2.75 -17.75
C ARG A 71 4.19 -3.93 -17.14
N THR A 72 3.68 -4.50 -16.06
CA THR A 72 4.16 -5.77 -15.49
C THR A 72 3.10 -6.84 -15.67
N HIS A 73 3.49 -8.11 -15.54
CA HIS A 73 2.55 -9.24 -15.61
C HIS A 73 2.85 -10.23 -14.49
N GLY A 74 1.87 -10.47 -13.61
CA GLY A 74 2.00 -11.47 -12.55
C GLY A 74 0.67 -11.74 -11.88
N GLN A 75 0.71 -12.57 -10.85
CA GLN A 75 -0.46 -12.88 -10.03
C GLN A 75 -0.11 -12.69 -8.56
N LEU A 76 -1.09 -12.25 -7.77
CA LEU A 76 -0.98 -12.27 -6.32
C LEU A 76 -0.68 -13.70 -5.83
N ALA A 77 -0.03 -13.79 -4.67
CA ALA A 77 0.22 -15.05 -4.00
C ALA A 77 -1.06 -15.89 -3.90
N ALA A 78 -0.93 -17.22 -3.99
CA ALA A 78 -2.06 -18.13 -4.09
C ALA A 78 -3.11 -17.94 -2.99
N PHE A 79 -2.66 -17.65 -1.78
CA PHE A 79 -3.52 -17.43 -0.62
C PHE A 79 -4.23 -16.06 -0.61
N LEU A 80 -3.86 -15.12 -1.47
CA LEU A 80 -4.52 -13.81 -1.66
C LEU A 80 -5.49 -13.79 -2.84
N ARG A 81 -5.42 -14.77 -3.75
CA ARG A 81 -6.31 -14.82 -4.91
C ARG A 81 -7.78 -14.88 -4.48
N GLY A 82 -8.60 -14.03 -5.10
CA GLY A 82 -10.03 -13.91 -4.77
C GLY A 82 -10.34 -13.11 -3.51
N LYS A 83 -9.34 -12.69 -2.72
CA LYS A 83 -9.53 -11.86 -1.52
C LYS A 83 -9.45 -10.36 -1.78
N LEU A 84 -8.85 -9.96 -2.91
CA LEU A 84 -8.76 -8.57 -3.34
C LEU A 84 -9.42 -8.39 -4.70
N LYS A 85 -10.14 -7.28 -4.86
CA LYS A 85 -10.71 -6.86 -6.15
C LYS A 85 -9.64 -6.12 -6.96
N PRO A 86 -9.28 -6.58 -8.17
CA PRO A 86 -8.29 -5.88 -8.97
C PRO A 86 -8.82 -4.53 -9.47
N LEU A 87 -7.97 -3.51 -9.43
CA LEU A 87 -8.20 -2.20 -10.04
C LEU A 87 -7.13 -1.96 -11.11
N ALA A 88 -7.57 -1.53 -12.30
CA ALA A 88 -6.66 -1.26 -13.40
C ALA A 88 -5.78 -0.02 -13.16
N LYS A 89 -6.33 1.01 -12.48
CA LYS A 89 -5.67 2.29 -12.24
C LYS A 89 -6.29 3.03 -11.07
N ILE A 90 -5.46 3.82 -10.40
CA ILE A 90 -5.86 4.90 -9.47
C ILE A 90 -5.21 6.19 -9.98
N GLU A 91 -5.95 7.29 -9.97
CA GLU A 91 -5.38 8.58 -10.33
C GLU A 91 -4.35 9.02 -9.29
N GLY A 92 -3.20 9.52 -9.75
CA GLY A 92 -2.11 9.94 -8.87
C GLY A 92 -1.13 8.82 -8.51
N MET A 93 -1.44 7.55 -8.82
CA MET A 93 -0.57 6.42 -8.47
C MET A 93 0.83 6.51 -9.10
N GLN A 94 0.99 7.25 -10.19
CA GLN A 94 2.29 7.57 -10.78
C GLN A 94 3.21 8.41 -9.87
N ARG A 95 2.76 8.87 -8.70
CA ARG A 95 3.60 9.56 -7.71
C ARG A 95 4.06 8.64 -6.59
N LEU A 96 3.60 7.39 -6.55
CA LEU A 96 4.05 6.44 -5.54
C LEU A 96 5.57 6.24 -5.66
N PRO A 97 6.32 6.31 -4.55
CA PRO A 97 7.77 6.19 -4.58
C PRO A 97 8.21 4.73 -4.67
N ALA A 98 7.40 3.80 -4.14
CA ALA A 98 7.79 2.42 -3.92
C ALA A 98 6.62 1.45 -3.80
N THR A 99 6.94 0.17 -4.04
CA THR A 99 6.14 -1.01 -3.70
C THR A 99 6.92 -1.98 -2.83
N PRO A 100 6.23 -2.85 -2.07
CA PRO A 100 4.79 -2.83 -1.85
C PRO A 100 4.38 -1.63 -0.98
N SER A 101 3.20 -1.09 -1.24
CA SER A 101 2.63 0.04 -0.49
C SER A 101 1.11 -0.07 -0.40
N MET A 102 0.51 0.72 0.49
CA MET A 102 -0.92 0.71 0.75
C MET A 102 -1.47 2.14 0.76
N ALA A 103 -2.70 2.30 0.26
CA ALA A 103 -3.51 3.47 0.54
C ALA A 103 -4.87 3.08 1.13
N ILE A 104 -5.40 3.94 2.00
CA ILE A 104 -6.66 3.71 2.72
C ILE A 104 -7.53 4.95 2.56
N TRP A 105 -8.75 4.74 2.08
CA TRP A 105 -9.80 5.77 2.06
C TRP A 105 -10.85 5.44 3.11
N ALA A 106 -11.24 6.45 3.89
CA ALA A 106 -12.31 6.37 4.86
C ALA A 106 -13.67 6.12 4.18
N ALA A 107 -14.69 5.77 4.96
CA ALA A 107 -16.04 5.49 4.46
C ALA A 107 -16.62 6.63 3.59
N ASN A 108 -16.31 7.88 3.95
CA ASN A 108 -16.71 9.09 3.22
C ASN A 108 -15.92 9.36 1.93
N GLY A 109 -14.92 8.53 1.61
CA GLY A 109 -14.08 8.64 0.43
C GLY A 109 -12.91 9.61 0.53
N LYS A 110 -12.64 10.18 1.70
CA LYS A 110 -11.40 10.92 1.93
C LYS A 110 -10.23 9.94 2.08
N LEU A 111 -9.11 10.25 1.42
CA LEU A 111 -7.85 9.56 1.68
C LEU A 111 -7.48 9.77 3.15
N ALA A 112 -7.12 8.68 3.83
CA ALA A 112 -6.72 8.66 5.24
C ALA A 112 -5.26 8.25 5.43
N TYR A 113 -4.73 7.45 4.49
CA TYR A 113 -3.36 6.95 4.54
C TYR A 113 -2.84 6.62 3.15
N ALA A 114 -1.56 6.87 2.91
CA ALA A 114 -0.81 6.38 1.75
C ALA A 114 0.65 6.19 2.15
N GLY A 115 1.14 4.95 2.16
CA GLY A 115 2.42 4.66 2.75
C GLY A 115 2.79 3.17 2.81
N PRO A 116 3.82 2.81 3.59
CA PRO A 116 4.23 1.43 3.81
C PRO A 116 3.23 0.65 4.69
N TYR A 117 3.40 -0.66 4.79
CA TYR A 117 2.59 -1.46 5.73
C TYR A 117 3.03 -1.25 7.18
N SER A 118 4.35 -1.21 7.39
CA SER A 118 4.99 -1.30 8.70
C SER A 118 6.36 -0.65 8.69
N ALA A 119 6.96 -0.49 9.86
CA ALA A 119 8.35 -0.07 10.03
C ALA A 119 9.32 -1.25 9.98
N GLY A 120 10.42 -1.15 9.24
CA GLY A 120 11.48 -2.17 9.19
C GLY A 120 11.26 -3.26 8.13
N LEU A 121 12.09 -4.31 8.18
CA LEU A 121 12.11 -5.38 7.16
C LEU A 121 10.97 -6.38 7.25
N VAL A 122 10.58 -6.73 8.46
CA VAL A 122 9.55 -7.74 8.70
C VAL A 122 8.23 -7.00 8.82
N CYS A 123 7.27 -7.30 7.95
CA CYS A 123 5.94 -6.74 8.08
C CYS A 123 5.11 -7.58 9.06
N SER A 124 4.74 -7.02 10.21
CA SER A 124 3.85 -7.68 11.17
C SER A 124 2.91 -6.69 11.86
N SER A 125 1.98 -7.22 12.64
CA SER A 125 1.08 -6.38 13.45
C SER A 125 1.81 -5.60 14.55
N THR A 126 3.00 -6.03 14.98
CA THR A 126 3.74 -5.37 16.07
C THR A 126 4.46 -4.10 15.64
N ASN A 127 4.61 -3.88 14.33
CA ASN A 127 5.26 -2.69 13.77
C ASN A 127 4.44 -2.02 12.67
N SER A 128 3.15 -2.31 12.63
CA SER A 128 2.28 -1.82 11.56
C SER A 128 1.92 -0.34 11.71
N PHE A 129 1.84 0.34 10.58
CA PHE A 129 1.22 1.65 10.45
C PHE A 129 -0.26 1.57 10.07
N VAL A 130 -0.72 0.44 9.52
CA VAL A 130 -2.04 0.28 8.88
C VAL A 130 -3.15 0.00 9.89
N GLU A 131 -2.97 -0.97 10.80
CA GLU A 131 -3.97 -1.39 11.80
C GLU A 131 -4.48 -0.20 12.63
N PRO A 132 -3.62 0.68 13.19
CA PRO A 132 -4.10 1.84 13.94
C PRO A 132 -4.95 2.80 13.11
N ILE A 133 -4.72 2.90 11.79
CA ILE A 133 -5.54 3.72 10.90
C ILE A 133 -6.90 3.07 10.69
N LEU A 134 -6.92 1.76 10.39
CA LEU A 134 -8.16 1.02 10.20
C LEU A 134 -9.03 1.03 11.46
N ASP A 135 -8.45 0.81 12.63
CA ASP A 135 -9.17 0.82 13.91
C ASP A 135 -9.82 2.19 14.18
N LYS A 136 -9.09 3.29 13.92
CA LYS A 136 -9.63 4.65 14.05
C LYS A 136 -10.78 4.91 13.09
N LEU A 137 -10.63 4.52 11.82
CA LEU A 137 -11.68 4.69 10.81
C LEU A 137 -12.93 3.85 11.14
N ILE A 138 -12.75 2.62 11.63
CA ILE A 138 -13.84 1.74 12.07
C ILE A 138 -14.57 2.35 13.28
N ALA A 139 -13.83 2.99 14.19
CA ALA A 139 -14.39 3.74 15.31
C ALA A 139 -15.04 5.09 14.89
N GLY A 140 -15.11 5.40 13.60
CA GLY A 140 -15.71 6.62 13.07
C GLY A 140 -14.86 7.88 13.24
N GLN A 141 -13.57 7.73 13.58
CA GLN A 141 -12.66 8.86 13.73
C GLN A 141 -12.16 9.34 12.37
N GLU A 142 -11.99 10.66 12.22
CA GLU A 142 -11.34 11.22 11.04
C GLU A 142 -9.83 11.06 11.15
N VAL A 143 -9.22 10.58 10.07
CA VAL A 143 -7.77 10.45 9.92
C VAL A 143 -7.37 11.17 8.63
N LYS A 144 -6.30 11.95 8.69
CA LYS A 144 -5.73 12.63 7.53
C LYS A 144 -4.39 12.00 7.18
N PRO A 145 -4.07 11.88 5.88
CA PRO A 145 -2.78 11.38 5.45
C PRO A 145 -1.71 12.34 5.95
N MET A 146 -0.57 11.78 6.33
CA MET A 146 0.63 12.53 6.69
C MET A 146 1.80 11.89 5.97
N GLY A 147 2.63 12.71 5.33
CA GLY A 147 3.87 12.23 4.74
C GLY A 147 4.77 11.59 5.80
N MET A 148 5.43 10.49 5.44
CA MET A 148 6.32 9.76 6.33
C MET A 148 7.56 9.23 5.61
N MET A 149 8.67 9.14 6.33
CA MET A 149 9.84 8.42 5.89
C MET A 149 9.87 7.06 6.59
N ALA A 150 10.11 6.00 5.82
CA ALA A 150 10.24 4.65 6.34
C ALA A 150 11.45 3.94 5.75
N VAL A 151 12.08 3.09 6.56
CA VAL A 151 13.14 2.19 6.14
C VAL A 151 12.56 0.78 6.09
N GLY A 152 12.76 0.09 4.97
CA GLY A 152 12.23 -1.25 4.75
C GLY A 152 12.64 -1.81 3.40
N CYS A 153 12.07 -2.97 3.05
CA CYS A 153 12.27 -3.59 1.74
C CYS A 153 11.31 -2.95 0.72
N TYR A 154 11.85 -2.25 -0.27
CA TYR A 154 11.07 -1.54 -1.27
C TYR A 154 11.67 -1.66 -2.67
N CYS A 155 10.81 -1.90 -3.67
CA CYS A 155 11.14 -1.76 -5.09
C CYS A 155 10.58 -0.45 -5.65
N PRO A 156 11.27 0.22 -6.59
CA PRO A 156 10.76 1.44 -7.21
C PRO A 156 9.45 1.21 -7.97
N TRP A 157 8.46 2.07 -7.73
CA TRP A 157 7.21 2.04 -8.50
C TRP A 157 7.37 2.65 -9.90
N ASN A 158 8.15 3.72 -10.02
CA ASN A 158 8.58 4.31 -11.29
C ASN A 158 10.09 4.19 -11.46
N THR A 159 10.54 4.08 -12.72
CA THR A 159 11.97 3.82 -13.03
C THR A 159 12.76 5.03 -13.54
N GLU A 160 12.28 6.28 -13.46
CA GLU A 160 13.07 7.52 -13.73
C GLU A 160 12.55 8.67 -12.83
N ALA A 161 13.30 9.51 -12.09
CA ALA A 161 14.71 9.96 -12.05
C ALA A 161 15.19 10.17 -10.58
N GLY A 162 16.48 10.18 -10.20
CA GLY A 162 17.71 10.17 -10.97
C GLY A 162 18.96 9.84 -10.14
N SER A 163 19.90 9.21 -10.82
CA SER A 163 21.33 9.49 -10.69
C SER A 163 21.56 10.99 -10.90
N ALA A 164 22.03 11.69 -9.86
CA ALA A 164 22.82 12.92 -9.97
C ALA A 164 23.48 13.21 -8.61
N ARG A 165 24.62 12.55 -8.36
CA ARG A 165 25.75 13.14 -7.62
C ARG A 165 27.02 12.46 -8.13
N SER A 166 27.48 12.95 -9.26
CA SER A 166 28.89 12.99 -9.61
C SER A 166 29.21 14.46 -9.78
N GLU A 167 29.89 15.03 -8.80
CA GLU A 167 30.59 16.30 -8.96
C GLU A 167 31.99 16.16 -8.33
N PRO A 168 32.96 16.91 -8.85
CA PRO A 168 34.33 16.47 -9.10
C PRO A 168 35.24 16.43 -7.87
#